data_AF-A0A1F6W2Z8-F1
#
_entry.id   AF-A0A1F6W2Z8-F1
#
_cell.length_a   1.000
_cell.length_b   1.000
_cell.length_c   1.000
_cell.angle_alpha   90.00
_cell.angle_beta   90.00
_cell.angle_gamma   90.00
#
_symmetry.space_group_name_H-M   'P 1'
#
loop_
_entity.id
_entity.type
_entity.pdbx_description
1 polymer ?
#
loop_
_entity_poly.entity_id
_entity_poly.type
_entity_poly.pdbx_seq_one_letter_code
_entity_poly.pdbx_strand_id
1 'polypeptide(L)'
;MNKSLILSVVIIIILAGGVFYVLSTRTPAPDESAISSFEECVAAGYPVMESYPRQCRTPEGVLFVENVENPTPAPVATGGCFVGGCSGQICSDQEGVITTCEYREEYACYKSTKCERQASGQCGWTETPEFAICLNVSTGTGSDIK
;
A
#
# COMPACT_ATOMS: atom_id res chain seq x y z
N MET A 1 -31.61 -46.58 -50.14
CA MET A 1 -30.75 -45.65 -49.37
C MET A 1 -29.44 -45.45 -50.11
N ASN A 2 -29.19 -44.25 -50.60
CA ASN A 2 -27.97 -43.88 -51.33
C ASN A 2 -26.85 -43.58 -50.31
N LYS A 3 -25.80 -44.39 -50.31
CA LYS A 3 -24.68 -44.28 -49.36
C LYS A 3 -24.06 -42.87 -49.33
N SER A 4 -24.11 -42.14 -50.45
CA SER A 4 -23.66 -40.74 -50.53
C SER A 4 -24.52 -39.75 -49.70
N LEU A 5 -25.83 -39.99 -49.55
CA LEU A 5 -26.70 -39.10 -48.76
C LEU A 5 -26.49 -39.30 -47.26
N ILE A 6 -26.18 -40.53 -46.84
CA ILE A 6 -25.83 -40.85 -45.45
C ILE A 6 -24.51 -40.15 -45.07
N LEU A 7 -23.51 -40.15 -45.97
CA LEU A 7 -22.23 -39.45 -45.75
C LEU A 7 -22.43 -37.94 -45.61
N SER A 8 -23.27 -37.32 -46.45
CA SER A 8 -23.52 -35.88 -46.39
C SER A 8 -24.18 -35.45 -45.07
N VAL A 9 -25.15 -36.21 -44.56
CA VAL A 9 -25.85 -35.87 -43.31
C VAL A 9 -24.92 -35.97 -42.09
N VAL A 10 -24.06 -36.99 -42.02
CA VAL A 10 -23.11 -37.16 -40.91
C VAL A 10 -22.09 -36.02 -40.87
N ILE A 11 -21.59 -35.59 -42.03
CA ILE A 11 -20.65 -34.46 -42.11
C ILE A 11 -21.29 -33.17 -41.59
N ILE A 12 -22.55 -32.90 -41.97
CA ILE A 12 -23.27 -31.70 -41.51
C ILE A 12 -23.45 -31.73 -39.99
N ILE A 13 -23.78 -32.87 -39.40
CA ILE A 13 -23.95 -33.01 -37.94
C ILE A 13 -22.62 -32.78 -37.22
N ILE A 14 -21.50 -33.29 -37.74
CA ILE A 14 -20.17 -33.07 -37.16
C ILE A 14 -19.78 -31.59 -37.25
N LEU A 15 -20.02 -30.94 -38.39
CA LEU A 15 -19.73 -29.51 -38.55
C LEU A 15 -20.61 -28.65 -37.64
N ALA A 16 -21.91 -28.93 -37.56
CA ALA A 16 -22.82 -28.23 -36.66
C ALA A 16 -22.46 -28.44 -35.18
N GLY A 17 -22.11 -29.67 -34.79
CA GLY A 17 -21.65 -29.99 -33.44
C GLY A 17 -20.33 -29.31 -33.09
N GLY A 18 -19.38 -29.27 -34.03
CA GLY A 18 -18.10 -28.57 -33.86
C GLY A 18 -18.28 -27.06 -33.72
N VAL A 19 -19.12 -26.45 -34.56
CA VAL A 19 -19.47 -25.03 -34.45
C VAL A 19 -20.18 -24.74 -33.13
N PHE A 20 -21.15 -25.56 -32.72
CA PHE A 20 -21.84 -25.41 -31.44
C PHE A 20 -20.89 -25.54 -30.24
N TYR A 21 -19.96 -26.49 -30.29
CA TYR A 21 -18.93 -26.65 -29.26
C TYR A 21 -18.05 -25.40 -29.16
N VAL A 22 -17.56 -24.90 -30.29
CA VAL A 22 -16.75 -23.66 -30.33
C VAL A 22 -17.53 -22.47 -29.79
N LEU A 23 -18.80 -22.30 -30.19
CA LEU A 23 -19.67 -21.23 -29.69
C LEU A 23 -19.96 -21.36 -28.20
N SER A 24 -20.14 -22.59 -27.69
CA SER A 24 -20.40 -22.85 -26.27
C SER A 24 -19.18 -22.59 -25.38
N THR A 25 -17.96 -22.69 -25.94
CA THR A 25 -16.71 -22.42 -25.21
C THR A 25 -16.28 -20.95 -25.22
N ARG A 26 -16.98 -20.06 -25.94
CA ARG A 26 -16.67 -18.63 -25.92
C ARG A 26 -17.31 -17.97 -24.70
N THR A 27 -16.51 -17.70 -23.67
CA THR A 27 -16.91 -16.79 -22.59
C THR A 27 -16.96 -15.36 -23.15
N PRO A 28 -18.07 -14.62 -23.01
CA PRO A 28 -18.11 -13.21 -23.37
C PRO A 28 -17.11 -12.43 -22.50
N ALA A 29 -16.52 -11.37 -23.07
CA ALA A 29 -15.68 -10.45 -22.29
C ALA A 29 -16.50 -9.85 -21.14
N PRO A 30 -15.90 -9.61 -19.95
CA PRO A 30 -16.58 -8.94 -18.86
C PRO A 30 -17.03 -7.54 -19.31
N ASP A 31 -18.24 -7.15 -18.94
CA ASP A 31 -18.76 -5.80 -19.16
C ASP A 31 -18.13 -4.83 -18.15
N GLU A 32 -17.35 -3.88 -18.63
CA GLU A 32 -16.59 -2.91 -17.81
C GLU A 32 -17.47 -1.97 -17.00
N SER A 33 -18.74 -1.80 -17.39
CA SER A 33 -19.69 -0.98 -16.62
C SER A 33 -20.11 -1.62 -15.29
N ALA A 34 -19.75 -2.89 -15.05
CA ALA A 34 -20.10 -3.63 -13.85
C ALA A 34 -19.03 -3.56 -12.73
N ILE A 35 -17.86 -2.94 -12.98
CA ILE A 35 -16.77 -2.92 -11.99
C ILE A 35 -16.91 -1.67 -11.12
N SER A 36 -17.10 -1.90 -9.82
CA SER A 36 -17.34 -0.86 -8.82
C SER A 36 -16.34 -0.85 -7.68
N SER A 37 -15.46 -1.86 -7.61
CA SER A 37 -14.49 -2.04 -6.53
C SER A 37 -13.11 -2.47 -7.03
N PHE A 38 -12.10 -2.28 -6.18
CA PHE A 38 -10.74 -2.75 -6.44
C PHE A 38 -10.71 -4.27 -6.61
N GLU A 39 -11.43 -5.00 -5.75
CA GLU A 39 -11.53 -6.45 -5.77
C GLU A 39 -12.12 -6.97 -7.08
N GLU A 40 -13.17 -6.33 -7.59
CA GLU A 40 -13.78 -6.66 -8.89
C GLU A 40 -12.82 -6.38 -10.04
N CYS A 41 -12.09 -5.25 -10.00
CA CYS A 41 -11.11 -4.91 -11.02
C CYS A 41 -9.97 -5.95 -11.09
N VAL A 42 -9.47 -6.41 -9.96
CA VAL A 42 -8.45 -7.47 -9.90
C VAL A 42 -9.00 -8.83 -10.32
N ALA A 43 -10.22 -9.17 -9.90
CA ALA A 43 -10.88 -10.41 -10.28
C ALA A 43 -11.15 -10.48 -11.80
N ALA A 44 -11.36 -9.33 -12.45
CA ALA A 44 -11.45 -9.21 -13.89
C ALA A 44 -10.09 -9.36 -14.63
N GLY A 45 -8.98 -9.44 -13.89
CA GLY A 45 -7.64 -9.67 -14.44
C GLY A 45 -6.93 -8.42 -14.93
N TYR A 46 -7.42 -7.24 -14.54
CA TYR A 46 -6.80 -5.97 -14.92
C TYR A 46 -5.50 -5.69 -14.14
N PRO A 47 -4.57 -4.91 -14.72
CA PRO A 47 -3.28 -4.66 -14.09
C PRO A 47 -3.43 -3.86 -12.79
N VAL A 48 -2.75 -4.35 -11.75
CA VAL A 48 -2.53 -3.63 -10.49
C VAL A 48 -1.21 -2.88 -10.58
N MET A 49 -1.22 -1.62 -10.18
CA MET A 49 -0.05 -0.75 -10.15
C MET A 49 0.78 -0.98 -8.88
N GLU A 50 2.10 -0.85 -9.02
CA GLU A 50 3.09 -0.95 -7.93
C GLU A 50 3.11 0.32 -7.05
N SER A 51 1.95 0.77 -6.57
CA SER A 51 1.80 1.92 -5.66
C SER A 51 1.09 1.51 -4.35
N TYR A 52 1.31 2.28 -3.28
CA TYR A 52 0.58 2.13 -2.02
C TYR A 52 -0.26 3.39 -1.73
N PRO A 53 -1.58 3.26 -1.50
CA PRO A 53 -2.39 2.04 -1.59
C PRO A 53 -2.41 1.47 -3.02
N ARG A 54 -2.68 0.17 -3.16
CA ARG A 54 -2.72 -0.48 -4.48
C ARG A 54 -3.82 0.11 -5.34
N GLN A 55 -3.57 0.17 -6.65
CA GLN A 55 -4.52 0.72 -7.62
C GLN A 55 -4.68 -0.24 -8.78
N CYS A 56 -5.91 -0.52 -9.20
CA CYS A 56 -6.21 -1.35 -10.37
C CYS A 56 -6.76 -0.47 -11.51
N ARG A 57 -6.29 -0.70 -12.74
CA ARG A 57 -6.61 0.15 -13.91
C ARG A 57 -7.33 -0.62 -15.02
N THR A 58 -8.51 -0.15 -15.43
CA THR A 58 -9.23 -0.68 -16.60
C THR A 58 -8.66 -0.15 -17.93
N PRO A 59 -8.99 -0.76 -19.08
CA PRO A 59 -8.54 -0.32 -20.40
C PRO A 59 -8.98 1.12 -20.76
N GLU A 60 -10.10 1.59 -20.22
CA GLU A 60 -10.67 2.94 -20.37
C GLU A 60 -9.90 3.96 -19.51
N GLY A 61 -9.08 3.47 -18.58
CA GLY A 61 -8.30 4.28 -17.66
C GLY A 61 -9.00 4.61 -16.34
N VAL A 62 -10.09 3.92 -15.99
CA VAL A 62 -10.70 4.05 -14.66
C VAL A 62 -9.78 3.40 -13.63
N LEU A 63 -9.58 4.09 -12.50
CA LEU A 63 -8.75 3.62 -11.40
C LEU A 63 -9.62 3.26 -10.20
N PHE A 64 -9.40 2.06 -9.67
CA PHE A 64 -9.96 1.61 -8.40
C PHE A 64 -8.84 1.53 -7.38
N VAL A 65 -8.97 2.25 -6.26
CA VAL A 65 -7.96 2.30 -5.18
C VAL A 65 -8.40 1.40 -4.04
N GLU A 66 -7.47 0.62 -3.51
CA GLU A 66 -7.71 -0.22 -2.33
C GLU A 66 -8.01 0.64 -1.09
N ASN A 67 -9.11 0.31 -0.40
CA ASN A 67 -9.44 0.94 0.87
C ASN A 67 -8.61 0.30 1.99
N VAL A 68 -7.44 0.87 2.27
CA VAL A 68 -6.70 0.56 3.50
C VAL A 68 -7.31 1.35 4.64
N GLU A 69 -8.02 0.65 5.53
CA GLU A 69 -8.38 1.23 6.82
C GLU A 69 -7.09 1.64 7.53
N ASN A 70 -6.94 2.93 7.79
CA ASN A 70 -5.82 3.43 8.57
C ASN A 70 -5.90 2.78 9.96
N PRO A 71 -4.86 2.12 10.46
CA PRO A 71 -4.95 1.42 11.73
C PRO A 71 -5.39 2.43 12.79
N THR A 72 -6.49 2.11 13.45
CA THR A 72 -6.97 2.86 14.62
C THR A 72 -5.79 2.97 15.58
N PRO A 73 -5.46 4.16 16.11
CA PRO A 73 -4.30 4.33 16.98
C PRO A 73 -4.33 3.24 18.05
N ALA A 74 -3.27 2.44 18.08
CA ALA A 74 -3.16 1.31 18.99
C ALA A 74 -3.45 1.78 20.43
N PRO A 75 -4.05 0.92 21.27
CA PRO A 75 -4.26 1.25 22.67
C PRO A 75 -2.93 1.70 23.28
N VAL A 76 -2.94 2.88 23.88
CA VAL A 76 -1.78 3.54 24.49
C VAL A 76 -1.07 2.54 25.41
N ALA A 77 0.12 2.07 25.03
CA ALA A 77 0.85 1.05 25.77
C ALA A 77 1.12 1.53 27.19
N THR A 78 0.97 0.69 28.21
CA THR A 78 1.13 1.05 29.64
C THR A 78 2.58 0.98 30.15
N GLY A 79 3.56 0.87 29.24
CA GLY A 79 4.99 0.74 29.55
C GLY A 79 5.75 2.06 29.72
N GLY A 80 7.07 1.97 29.92
CA GLY A 80 7.96 3.14 29.90
C GLY A 80 8.22 3.67 28.48
N CYS A 81 8.84 4.84 28.37
CA CYS A 81 9.36 5.36 27.11
C CYS A 81 10.87 5.10 27.03
N PHE A 82 11.31 4.60 25.88
CA PHE A 82 12.67 4.15 25.65
C PHE A 82 13.30 4.95 24.51
N VAL A 83 14.57 5.31 24.70
CA VAL A 83 15.40 5.92 23.66
C VAL A 83 15.97 4.81 22.77
N GLY A 84 15.75 4.90 21.47
CA GLY A 84 16.22 3.98 20.45
C GLY A 84 16.69 4.70 19.19
N GLY A 85 16.87 3.93 18.11
CA GLY A 85 17.51 4.36 16.88
C GLY A 85 19.03 4.37 16.99
N CYS A 86 19.70 4.27 15.85
CA CYS A 86 21.16 4.12 15.83
C CYS A 86 21.92 5.33 16.43
N SER A 87 21.31 6.51 16.43
CA SER A 87 21.88 7.74 17.01
C SER A 87 21.09 8.25 18.23
N GLY A 88 20.16 7.45 18.76
CA GLY A 88 19.33 7.84 19.89
C GLY A 88 18.23 8.84 19.56
N GLN A 89 17.82 8.92 18.30
CA GLN A 89 16.84 9.89 17.80
C GLN A 89 15.38 9.45 17.96
N ILE A 90 15.12 8.17 18.31
CA ILE A 90 13.76 7.63 18.45
C ILE A 90 13.38 7.60 19.92
N CYS A 91 12.22 8.15 20.27
CA CYS A 91 11.56 7.92 21.54
C CYS A 91 10.31 7.09 21.28
N SER A 92 10.24 5.88 21.84
CA SER A 92 9.16 4.92 21.58
C SER A 92 8.76 4.18 22.86
N ASP A 93 7.55 3.64 22.88
CA ASP A 93 7.09 2.67 23.87
C ASP A 93 7.63 1.25 23.61
N GLN A 94 8.28 1.03 22.47
CA GLN A 94 8.97 -0.20 22.12
C GLN A 94 10.46 -0.12 22.51
N GLU A 95 10.93 -1.12 23.26
CA GLU A 95 12.33 -1.24 23.61
C GLU A 95 13.15 -1.76 22.41
N GLY A 96 14.35 -1.21 22.21
CA GLY A 96 15.30 -1.73 21.22
C GLY A 96 14.97 -1.39 19.76
N VAL A 97 14.16 -0.35 19.50
CA VAL A 97 13.93 0.15 18.13
C VAL A 97 15.29 0.49 17.50
N ILE A 98 15.57 -0.12 16.35
CA ILE A 98 16.76 0.18 15.55
C ILE A 98 16.36 0.88 14.27
N THR A 99 17.17 1.84 13.84
CA THR A 99 17.04 2.51 12.56
C THR A 99 18.30 2.28 11.73
N THR A 100 18.28 2.70 10.48
CA THR A 100 19.52 2.90 9.73
C THR A 100 20.47 3.84 10.49
N CYS A 101 21.78 3.61 10.32
CA CYS A 101 22.84 4.40 10.95
C CYS A 101 23.27 5.56 10.05
N GLU A 102 22.33 6.45 9.75
CA GLU A 102 22.64 7.69 9.06
C GLU A 102 23.31 8.68 10.02
N TYR A 103 24.26 9.48 9.53
CA TYR A 103 24.86 10.55 10.30
C TYR A 103 24.21 11.88 9.93
N ARG A 104 23.54 12.53 10.90
CA ARG A 104 22.94 13.87 10.74
C ARG A 104 23.25 14.69 11.99
N GLU A 105 23.52 15.98 11.82
CA GLU A 105 24.04 16.85 12.90
C GLU A 105 23.00 17.06 14.02
N GLU A 106 21.72 17.12 13.66
CA GLU A 106 20.61 17.28 14.59
C GLU A 106 20.49 16.14 15.61
N TYR A 107 21.09 14.97 15.33
CA TYR A 107 21.05 13.84 16.26
C TYR A 107 21.74 14.16 17.58
N ALA A 108 22.67 15.12 17.61
CA ALA A 108 23.26 15.61 18.84
C ALA A 108 22.23 16.29 19.77
N CYS A 109 21.19 16.92 19.21
CA CYS A 109 20.16 17.63 19.96
C CYS A 109 19.28 16.69 20.80
N TYR A 110 19.06 15.45 20.36
CA TYR A 110 18.22 14.49 21.09
C TYR A 110 18.81 14.07 22.44
N LYS A 111 20.11 14.32 22.66
CA LYS A 111 20.78 14.07 23.94
C LYS A 111 20.43 15.11 25.01
N SER A 112 19.91 16.28 24.64
CA SER A 112 19.59 17.36 25.58
C SER A 112 18.12 17.39 26.01
N THR A 113 17.28 16.52 25.45
CA THR A 113 15.85 16.43 25.76
C THR A 113 15.49 15.08 26.41
N LYS A 114 14.33 15.02 27.06
CA LYS A 114 13.82 13.83 27.73
C LYS A 114 12.89 13.04 26.81
N CYS A 115 13.05 11.72 26.81
CA CYS A 115 12.09 10.81 26.20
C CYS A 115 11.07 10.40 27.26
N GLU A 116 9.85 10.88 27.13
CA GLU A 116 8.78 10.64 28.11
C GLU A 116 7.40 10.59 27.46
N ARG A 117 6.40 10.22 28.26
CA ARG A 117 5.03 10.11 27.78
C ARG A 117 4.40 11.49 27.69
N GLN A 118 3.93 11.84 26.50
CA GLN A 118 3.31 13.12 26.19
C GLN A 118 1.85 13.16 26.65
N ALA A 119 1.24 14.36 26.62
CA ALA A 119 -0.17 14.55 26.97
C ALA A 119 -1.14 13.75 26.07
N SER A 120 -0.72 13.39 24.86
CA SER A 120 -1.45 12.48 23.96
C SER A 120 -1.47 11.03 24.41
N GLY A 121 -0.68 10.69 25.43
CA GLY A 121 -0.42 9.32 25.87
C GLY A 121 0.68 8.62 25.08
N GLN A 122 1.22 9.18 24.00
CA GLN A 122 2.30 8.56 23.22
C GLN A 122 3.68 8.91 23.80
N CYS A 123 4.68 8.05 23.59
CA CYS A 123 6.07 8.38 23.89
C CYS A 123 6.60 9.40 22.86
N GLY A 124 7.29 10.42 23.35
CA GLY A 124 7.86 11.46 22.51
C GLY A 124 8.93 12.28 23.23
N TRP A 125 9.65 13.06 22.46
CA TRP A 125 10.65 13.99 22.99
C TRP A 125 9.98 15.22 23.58
N THR A 126 10.41 15.62 24.78
CA THR A 126 9.92 16.85 25.41
C THR A 126 10.37 18.07 24.60
N GLU A 127 9.41 18.87 24.12
CA GLU A 127 9.70 20.09 23.39
C GLU A 127 10.16 21.19 24.35
N THR A 128 11.48 21.37 24.46
CA THR A 128 12.06 22.53 25.15
C THR A 128 12.55 23.57 24.13
N PRO A 129 12.59 24.86 24.49
CA PRO A 129 13.14 25.90 23.61
C PRO A 129 14.56 25.58 23.14
N GLU A 130 15.41 25.04 24.01
CA GLU A 130 16.80 24.68 23.70
C GLU A 130 16.86 23.55 22.68
N PHE A 131 15.98 22.55 22.81
CA PHE A 131 15.88 21.44 21.87
C PHE A 131 15.45 21.94 20.48
N ALA A 132 14.40 22.76 20.42
CA ALA A 132 13.90 23.35 19.18
C ALA A 132 14.95 24.24 18.49
N ILE A 133 15.67 25.07 19.25
CA ILE A 133 16.76 25.91 18.73
C ILE A 133 17.89 25.05 18.18
N CYS A 134 18.29 24.01 18.91
CA CYS A 134 19.36 23.10 18.47
C CYS A 134 19.00 22.45 17.13
N LEU A 135 17.78 21.91 17.01
CA LEU A 135 17.29 21.32 15.76
C LEU A 135 17.37 22.32 14.62
N ASN A 136 16.81 23.53 14.79
CA ASN A 136 16.80 24.55 13.73
C ASN A 136 18.20 25.00 13.27
N VAL A 137 19.15 25.10 14.20
CA VAL A 137 20.56 25.42 13.87
C VAL A 137 21.17 24.27 13.08
N SER A 138 21.01 23.02 13.55
CA SER A 138 21.59 21.84 12.91
C SER A 138 20.97 21.48 11.55
N THR A 139 19.70 21.81 11.32
CA THR A 139 19.00 21.56 10.04
C THR A 139 19.21 22.69 9.02
N GLY A 140 20.00 23.71 9.34
CA GLY A 140 20.28 24.86 8.46
C GLY A 140 19.12 25.84 8.31
N THR A 141 17.97 25.59 8.94
CA THR A 141 16.78 26.46 8.85
C THR A 141 16.91 27.75 9.65
N GLY A 142 17.92 27.86 10.52
CA GLY A 142 18.30 29.09 11.23
C GLY A 142 19.52 29.82 10.67
N SER A 143 20.14 29.33 9.59
CA SER A 143 21.42 29.84 9.07
C SER A 143 21.30 30.80 7.87
N ASP A 144 20.10 31.33 7.60
CA ASP A 144 19.87 32.30 6.51
C ASP A 144 19.78 33.76 6.99
N ILE A 145 20.20 34.07 8.22
CA ILE A 145 20.45 35.46 8.65
C ILE A 145 21.94 35.74 8.48
N LYS A 146 22.35 36.08 7.26
CA LYS A 146 23.61 36.79 7.01
C LYS A 146 23.32 38.11 6.31
#